data_AF-A0A4Q1V6Y3-F1
#
_entry.id   AF-A0A4Q1V6Y3-F1
#
_cell.length_a   1.000
_cell.length_b   1.000
_cell.length_c   1.000
_cell.angle_alpha   90.00
_cell.angle_beta   90.00
_cell.angle_gamma   90.00
#
_symmetry.space_group_name_H-M   'P 1'
#
loop_
_entity.id
_entity.type
_entity.pdbx_description
1 polymer ?
#
loop_
_entity_poly.entity_id
_entity_poly.type
_entity_poly.pdbx_seq_one_letter_code
_entity_poly.pdbx_strand_id
1 'polypeptide(L)'
;MICLLALNSGLYNLFPPMGWVDPGLYIFNFQNLVQNIADYGANYHSTRVPFIFLGWLSYRLFEPVLAQQVLVNLCYLIGLGSLLCVARASIPRQSLRLVFVLALALSPVWIRCFAEGYVDGLASAFALLGIAAALSRRPGGSEAVRGLTAGAAAGFAVATHPVPGIFASAAIFMIFLTGATGWRRLSIAMLGAFCGGLVSLVLLGLVSFWLGGPFLFLLPGAEAGTRMFSAPGSSFALPISVWLPEAPRAVLVPLTLAVVLAAIMLRRAIGPDRRIDGLLPISCIALGILALGEFHQRGVLQFRFYASYLLMIFIPLCASLIGIGRDASARRDLALAAALALVLIPVWRWDAAVRFDLVWALLLGGCLLALIAFALRRARLGLLAAVSALSLSAATDGELARTLTVDNPAKPQLQAQFAARIRNAVVAAGVSDRRIVTWFNRESAERATSSRAVSSYGLYFAGTVYKFSLFDGATASMGWDLTSLGFEMPKLEGAFYRQIAALAKRPAAAVLLCVTEAECREGALRVSLEPSLIVSERLATRIEIPDLPIIHLIIIEMASRPKAGATPG
;
A
#
# COMPACT_ATOMS: atom_id res chain seq x y z
N MET A 1 -13.58 -18.40 -0.38
CA MET A 1 -13.20 -19.11 -1.62
C MET A 1 -13.39 -18.23 -2.85
N ILE A 2 -14.60 -17.80 -3.20
CA ILE A 2 -14.86 -16.97 -4.42
C ILE A 2 -13.94 -15.73 -4.51
N CYS A 3 -13.79 -14.95 -3.43
CA CYS A 3 -12.93 -13.77 -3.45
C CYS A 3 -11.44 -14.09 -3.69
N LEU A 4 -10.94 -15.22 -3.18
CA LEU A 4 -9.57 -15.65 -3.45
C LEU A 4 -9.41 -16.15 -4.88
N LEU A 5 -10.40 -16.88 -5.39
CA LEU A 5 -10.42 -17.31 -6.79
C LEU A 5 -10.43 -16.09 -7.71
N ALA A 6 -11.21 -15.06 -7.41
CA ALA A 6 -11.21 -13.80 -8.15
C ALA A 6 -9.83 -13.13 -8.10
N LEU A 7 -9.23 -12.97 -6.91
CA LEU A 7 -7.89 -12.40 -6.75
C LEU A 7 -6.83 -13.15 -7.56
N ASN A 8 -6.88 -14.48 -7.59
CA ASN A 8 -5.89 -15.33 -8.28
C ASN A 8 -6.34 -15.77 -9.69
N SER A 9 -7.42 -15.20 -10.24
CA SER A 9 -7.95 -15.57 -11.55
C SER A 9 -7.11 -15.10 -12.73
N GLY A 10 -6.04 -14.34 -12.46
CA GLY A 10 -5.31 -13.57 -13.45
C GLY A 10 -5.85 -12.16 -13.63
N LEU A 11 -7.13 -11.88 -13.33
CA LEU A 11 -7.74 -10.55 -13.50
C LEU A 11 -7.03 -9.41 -12.73
N TYR A 12 -6.20 -9.76 -11.74
CA TYR A 12 -5.43 -8.82 -10.95
C TYR A 12 -3.96 -9.21 -10.98
N ASN A 13 -3.12 -8.21 -11.20
CA ASN A 13 -1.70 -8.35 -10.96
C ASN A 13 -1.39 -8.32 -9.44
N LEU A 14 -0.77 -9.38 -8.92
CA LEU A 14 -0.41 -9.56 -7.51
C LEU A 14 1.01 -9.07 -7.17
N PHE A 15 1.70 -8.48 -8.15
CA PHE A 15 3.06 -7.99 -8.01
C PHE A 15 3.06 -6.46 -8.05
N PRO A 16 4.02 -5.81 -7.34
CA PRO A 16 4.22 -4.38 -7.48
C PRO A 16 4.34 -3.97 -8.95
N PRO A 17 3.71 -2.86 -9.37
CA PRO A 17 3.85 -2.39 -10.75
C PRO A 17 5.30 -2.12 -11.11
N MET A 18 5.63 -2.22 -12.40
CA MET A 18 7.00 -2.02 -12.84
C MET A 18 7.48 -0.58 -12.58
N GLY A 19 8.72 -0.42 -12.11
CA GLY A 19 9.30 0.88 -11.80
C GLY A 19 8.78 1.51 -10.50
N TRP A 20 7.89 0.83 -9.77
CA TRP A 20 7.47 1.28 -8.45
C TRP A 20 8.56 1.00 -7.41
N VAL A 21 9.08 2.07 -6.82
CA VAL A 21 10.16 2.02 -5.85
C VAL A 21 9.65 1.59 -4.47
N ASP A 22 8.58 2.22 -4.01
CA ASP A 22 8.04 2.11 -2.66
C ASP A 22 7.80 0.65 -2.20
N PRO A 23 7.08 -0.20 -2.96
CA PRO A 23 6.96 -1.62 -2.65
C PRO A 23 8.30 -2.37 -2.66
N GLY A 24 9.22 -1.99 -3.55
CA GLY A 24 10.56 -2.55 -3.60
C GLY A 24 11.33 -2.33 -2.30
N LEU A 25 11.22 -1.15 -1.69
CA LEU A 25 11.86 -0.85 -0.40
C LEU A 25 11.33 -1.73 0.75
N TYR A 26 10.08 -2.20 0.68
CA TYR A 26 9.61 -3.24 1.61
C TYR A 26 10.20 -4.60 1.30
N ILE A 27 10.29 -5.01 0.03
CA ILE A 27 10.93 -6.26 -0.38
C ILE A 27 12.39 -6.33 0.08
N PHE A 28 13.12 -5.22 -0.03
CA PHE A 28 14.47 -5.08 0.52
C PHE A 28 14.52 -5.48 1.99
N ASN A 29 13.60 -4.96 2.79
CA ASN A 29 13.47 -5.27 4.21
C ASN A 29 12.97 -6.70 4.48
N PHE A 30 12.11 -7.28 3.62
CA PHE A 30 11.69 -8.68 3.77
C PHE A 30 12.86 -9.65 3.63
N GLN A 31 13.79 -9.35 2.72
CA GLN A 31 14.90 -10.24 2.40
C GLN A 31 16.02 -10.21 3.44
N ASN A 32 16.36 -9.04 3.99
CA ASN A 32 17.51 -8.92 4.90
C ASN A 32 17.40 -7.78 5.94
N LEU A 33 16.28 -7.69 6.68
CA LEU A 33 16.03 -6.59 7.63
C LEU A 33 17.21 -6.28 8.57
N VAL A 34 17.76 -7.30 9.24
CA VAL A 34 18.84 -7.14 10.23
C VAL A 34 20.05 -6.45 9.60
N GLN A 35 20.52 -6.98 8.47
CA GLN A 35 21.68 -6.44 7.76
C GLN A 35 21.39 -5.04 7.25
N ASN A 36 20.19 -4.80 6.71
CA ASN A 36 19.82 -3.49 6.18
C ASN A 36 19.80 -2.41 7.27
N ILE A 37 19.27 -2.73 8.46
CA ILE A 37 19.30 -1.81 9.60
C ILE A 37 20.74 -1.59 10.08
N ALA A 38 21.59 -2.63 10.10
CA ALA A 38 22.99 -2.52 10.50
C ALA A 38 23.85 -1.70 9.52
N ASP A 39 23.54 -1.76 8.22
CA ASP A 39 24.31 -1.09 7.16
C ASP A 39 23.82 0.32 6.85
N TYR A 40 22.51 0.55 6.91
CA TYR A 40 21.89 1.80 6.46
C TYR A 40 21.07 2.52 7.54
N GLY A 41 20.90 1.90 8.71
CA GLY A 41 20.05 2.41 9.78
C GLY A 41 18.57 2.11 9.57
N ALA A 42 17.79 2.29 10.64
CA ALA A 42 16.33 2.19 10.56
C ALA A 42 15.75 3.40 9.80
N ASN A 43 14.89 3.13 8.83
CA ASN A 43 14.19 4.15 8.05
C ASN A 43 12.66 4.00 8.16
N TYR A 44 11.92 4.91 7.54
CA TYR A 44 10.46 4.90 7.51
C TYR A 44 9.85 3.54 7.09
N HIS A 45 10.41 2.88 6.07
CA HIS A 45 9.92 1.58 5.58
C HIS A 45 10.15 0.44 6.58
N SER A 46 11.28 0.45 7.30
CA SER A 46 11.59 -0.53 8.34
C SER A 46 10.67 -0.43 9.57
N THR A 47 9.99 0.70 9.76
CA THR A 47 9.06 0.91 10.89
C THR A 47 7.74 0.13 10.73
N ARG A 48 7.47 -0.48 9.56
CA ARG A 48 6.19 -1.13 9.25
C ARG A 48 6.14 -2.57 9.73
N VAL A 49 6.48 -2.79 11.00
CA VAL A 49 6.79 -4.10 11.58
C VAL A 49 5.76 -5.19 11.26
N PRO A 50 4.42 -4.97 11.36
CA PRO A 50 3.47 -6.01 11.03
C PRO A 50 3.58 -6.49 9.57
N PHE A 51 3.80 -5.58 8.62
CA PHE A 51 3.97 -5.92 7.21
C PHE A 51 5.35 -6.52 6.93
N ILE A 52 6.40 -5.94 7.51
CA ILE A 52 7.77 -6.46 7.40
C ILE A 52 7.87 -7.88 7.93
N PHE A 53 7.27 -8.18 9.08
CA PHE A 53 7.29 -9.52 9.67
C PHE A 53 6.61 -10.55 8.76
N LEU A 54 5.42 -10.25 8.23
CA LEU A 54 4.72 -11.15 7.31
C LEU A 54 5.48 -11.35 6.01
N GLY A 55 6.06 -10.28 5.46
CA GLY A 55 6.89 -10.35 4.25
C GLY A 55 8.18 -11.14 4.49
N TRP A 56 8.89 -10.86 5.58
CA TRP A 56 10.10 -11.60 5.98
C TRP A 56 9.83 -13.10 6.11
N LEU A 57 8.74 -13.48 6.79
CA LEU A 57 8.35 -14.89 6.92
C LEU A 57 8.07 -15.52 5.55
N SER A 58 7.33 -14.82 4.69
CA SER A 58 7.00 -15.32 3.35
C SER A 58 8.24 -15.52 2.48
N TYR A 59 9.18 -14.56 2.48
CA TYR A 59 10.42 -14.61 1.69
C TYR A 59 11.49 -15.54 2.27
N ARG A 60 11.33 -15.99 3.53
CA ARG A 60 12.14 -17.05 4.12
C ARG A 60 11.66 -18.45 3.76
N LEU A 61 10.35 -18.62 3.59
CA LEU A 61 9.73 -19.92 3.34
C LEU A 61 9.56 -20.24 1.85
N PHE A 62 9.44 -19.22 1.00
CA PHE A 62 9.15 -19.38 -0.41
C PHE A 62 10.11 -18.59 -1.29
N GLU A 63 10.26 -19.01 -2.55
CA GLU A 63 10.96 -18.23 -3.57
C GLU A 63 10.26 -16.88 -3.80
N PRO A 64 10.98 -15.81 -4.21
CA PRO A 64 10.46 -14.44 -4.21
C PRO A 64 9.11 -14.23 -4.91
N VAL A 65 8.87 -14.91 -6.03
CA VAL A 65 7.61 -14.80 -6.79
C VAL A 65 6.46 -15.38 -6.00
N LEU A 66 6.62 -16.59 -5.46
CA LEU A 66 5.60 -17.26 -4.65
C LEU A 66 5.43 -16.56 -3.29
N ALA A 67 6.51 -16.09 -2.68
CA ALA A 67 6.49 -15.34 -1.43
C ALA A 67 5.60 -14.09 -1.53
N GLN A 68 5.72 -13.32 -2.62
CA GLN A 68 4.89 -12.15 -2.86
C GLN A 68 3.40 -12.55 -2.99
N GLN A 69 3.09 -13.59 -3.76
CA GLN A 69 1.71 -14.07 -3.91
C GLN A 69 1.12 -14.53 -2.57
N VAL A 70 1.89 -15.26 -1.77
CA VAL A 70 1.48 -15.71 -0.43
C VAL A 70 1.22 -14.51 0.48
N LEU A 71 2.11 -13.52 0.49
CA LEU A 71 1.95 -12.30 1.28
C LEU A 71 0.67 -11.54 0.92
N VAL A 72 0.43 -11.32 -0.38
CA VAL A 72 -0.79 -10.64 -0.86
C VAL A 72 -2.05 -11.40 -0.46
N ASN A 73 -2.07 -12.72 -0.65
CA ASN A 73 -3.21 -13.56 -0.26
C ASN A 73 -3.45 -13.53 1.25
N LEU A 74 -2.40 -13.58 2.07
CA LEU A 74 -2.51 -13.51 3.53
C LEU A 74 -3.07 -12.16 3.99
N CYS A 75 -2.51 -11.06 3.49
CA CYS A 75 -3.00 -9.71 3.79
C CYS A 75 -4.46 -9.55 3.35
N TYR A 76 -4.82 -10.04 2.15
CA TYR A 76 -6.19 -9.99 1.65
C TYR A 76 -7.15 -10.83 2.50
N LEU A 77 -6.74 -12.00 2.99
CA LEU A 77 -7.52 -12.81 3.93
C LEU A 77 -7.81 -12.08 5.24
N ILE A 78 -6.82 -11.38 5.78
CA ILE A 78 -7.00 -10.52 6.97
C ILE A 78 -8.01 -9.40 6.65
N GLY A 79 -7.92 -8.81 5.46
CA GLY A 79 -8.90 -7.86 4.93
C GLY A 79 -10.33 -8.42 4.83
N LEU A 80 -10.50 -9.62 4.27
CA LEU A 80 -11.81 -10.27 4.20
C LEU A 80 -12.38 -10.54 5.60
N GLY A 81 -11.52 -10.97 6.52
CA GLY A 81 -11.87 -11.14 7.93
C GLY A 81 -12.37 -9.84 8.56
N SER A 82 -11.69 -8.72 8.30
CA SER A 82 -12.07 -7.41 8.83
C SER A 82 -13.43 -6.93 8.28
N LEU A 83 -13.67 -7.07 6.97
CA LEU A 83 -14.97 -6.76 6.34
C LEU A 83 -16.10 -7.57 6.97
N LEU A 84 -15.88 -8.87 7.16
CA LEU A 84 -16.86 -9.76 7.79
C LEU A 84 -17.14 -9.38 9.25
N CYS A 85 -16.11 -8.99 10.00
CA CYS A 85 -16.25 -8.49 11.37
C CYS A 85 -17.08 -7.20 11.43
N VAL A 86 -16.79 -6.22 10.57
CA VAL A 86 -17.59 -4.98 10.46
C VAL A 86 -19.04 -5.30 10.11
N ALA A 87 -19.26 -6.14 9.09
CA ALA A 87 -20.60 -6.54 8.67
C ALA A 87 -21.37 -7.24 9.79
N ARG A 88 -20.71 -8.12 10.57
CA ARG A 88 -21.32 -8.78 11.73
C ARG A 88 -21.67 -7.81 12.86
N ALA A 89 -20.82 -6.83 13.12
CA ALA A 89 -21.05 -5.84 14.16
C ALA A 89 -22.22 -4.90 13.83
N SER A 90 -22.40 -4.56 12.56
CA SER A 90 -23.35 -3.52 12.14
C SER A 90 -24.63 -4.04 11.49
N ILE A 91 -24.56 -5.07 10.66
CA ILE A 91 -25.70 -5.56 9.85
C ILE A 91 -26.31 -6.78 10.54
N PRO A 92 -27.61 -6.79 10.94
CA PRO A 92 -28.20 -7.95 11.62
C PRO A 92 -28.41 -9.18 10.71
N ARG A 93 -28.78 -8.95 9.44
CA ARG A 93 -29.20 -10.01 8.51
C ARG A 93 -28.01 -10.62 7.77
N GLN A 94 -27.90 -11.96 7.82
CA GLN A 94 -26.79 -12.70 7.20
C GLN A 94 -26.70 -12.53 5.68
N SER A 95 -27.82 -12.52 4.97
CA SER A 95 -27.83 -12.29 3.51
C SER A 95 -27.21 -10.94 3.18
N LEU A 96 -27.64 -9.86 3.82
CA LEU A 96 -27.10 -8.51 3.61
C LEU A 96 -25.63 -8.39 3.97
N ARG A 97 -25.16 -9.12 5.01
CA ARG A 97 -23.72 -9.21 5.32
C ARG A 97 -22.94 -9.79 4.14
N LEU A 98 -23.44 -10.91 3.58
CA LEU A 98 -22.77 -11.56 2.46
C LEU A 98 -22.73 -10.64 1.23
N VAL A 99 -23.85 -10.00 0.88
CA VAL A 99 -23.90 -9.03 -0.24
C VAL A 99 -22.92 -7.90 -0.02
N PHE A 100 -22.92 -7.28 1.17
CA PHE A 100 -22.02 -6.19 1.51
C PHE A 100 -20.55 -6.60 1.43
N VAL A 101 -20.20 -7.75 2.00
CA VAL A 101 -18.83 -8.26 1.96
C VAL A 101 -18.41 -8.59 0.53
N LEU A 102 -19.22 -9.28 -0.26
CA LEU A 102 -18.89 -9.62 -1.65
C LEU A 102 -18.74 -8.36 -2.52
N ALA A 103 -19.65 -7.40 -2.37
CA ALA A 103 -19.63 -6.12 -3.07
C ALA A 103 -18.31 -5.37 -2.85
N LEU A 104 -17.85 -5.27 -1.60
CA LEU A 104 -16.60 -4.59 -1.27
C LEU A 104 -15.39 -5.44 -1.60
N ALA A 105 -15.39 -6.72 -1.23
CA ALA A 105 -14.27 -7.63 -1.41
C ALA A 105 -13.90 -7.80 -2.88
N LEU A 106 -14.89 -7.83 -3.78
CA LEU A 106 -14.69 -7.94 -5.23
C LEU A 106 -14.53 -6.58 -5.91
N SER A 107 -14.62 -5.47 -5.16
CA SER A 107 -14.39 -4.15 -5.75
C SER A 107 -12.89 -4.01 -6.11
N PRO A 108 -12.57 -3.45 -7.29
CA PRO A 108 -11.17 -3.27 -7.67
C PRO A 108 -10.42 -2.36 -6.69
N VAL A 109 -11.06 -1.31 -6.15
CA VAL A 109 -10.46 -0.41 -5.14
C VAL A 109 -9.99 -1.18 -3.91
N TRP A 110 -10.82 -2.10 -3.41
CA TRP A 110 -10.47 -2.90 -2.25
C TRP A 110 -9.32 -3.86 -2.56
N ILE A 111 -9.42 -4.63 -3.65
CA ILE A 111 -8.39 -5.61 -4.03
C ILE A 111 -7.04 -4.95 -4.25
N ARG A 112 -7.04 -3.78 -4.90
CA ARG A 112 -5.85 -2.95 -5.14
C ARG A 112 -5.06 -2.68 -3.86
N CYS A 113 -5.73 -2.38 -2.75
CA CYS A 113 -5.07 -2.08 -1.48
C CYS A 113 -4.15 -3.22 -1.00
N PHE A 114 -4.38 -4.45 -1.47
CA PHE A 114 -3.59 -5.63 -1.14
C PHE A 114 -2.66 -6.07 -2.27
N ALA A 115 -3.10 -5.96 -3.53
CA ALA A 115 -2.39 -6.52 -4.68
C ALA A 115 -1.10 -5.78 -5.05
N GLU A 116 -0.97 -4.51 -4.69
CA GLU A 116 0.18 -3.66 -5.08
C GLU A 116 1.47 -3.91 -4.29
N GLY A 117 1.45 -4.83 -3.32
CA GLY A 117 2.60 -5.11 -2.47
C GLY A 117 2.93 -3.97 -1.50
N TYR A 118 1.93 -3.15 -1.15
CA TYR A 118 2.07 -2.01 -0.24
C TYR A 118 1.33 -2.24 1.09
N VAL A 119 1.67 -1.46 2.12
CA VAL A 119 1.22 -1.66 3.51
C VAL A 119 -0.25 -1.29 3.77
N ASP A 120 -0.86 -0.48 2.89
CA ASP A 120 -2.14 0.17 3.17
C ASP A 120 -3.29 -0.80 3.38
N GLY A 121 -3.39 -1.86 2.58
CA GLY A 121 -4.45 -2.86 2.73
C GLY A 121 -4.40 -3.56 4.08
N LEU A 122 -3.20 -3.90 4.56
CA LEU A 122 -3.03 -4.53 5.87
C LEU A 122 -3.34 -3.55 7.01
N ALA A 123 -2.84 -2.31 6.93
CA ALA A 123 -3.15 -1.28 7.91
C ALA A 123 -4.66 -1.01 7.98
N SER A 124 -5.30 -0.95 6.81
CA SER A 124 -6.74 -0.80 6.66
C SER A 124 -7.52 -1.97 7.25
N ALA A 125 -7.06 -3.19 7.06
CA ALA A 125 -7.68 -4.37 7.65
C ALA A 125 -7.64 -4.33 9.19
N PHE A 126 -6.50 -3.97 9.78
CA PHE A 126 -6.37 -3.81 11.23
C PHE A 126 -7.25 -2.66 11.77
N ALA A 127 -7.29 -1.52 11.06
CA ALA A 127 -8.16 -0.39 11.40
C ALA A 127 -9.64 -0.82 11.46
N LEU A 128 -10.12 -1.52 10.42
CA LEU A 128 -11.50 -2.02 10.37
C LEU A 128 -11.79 -3.07 11.45
N LEU A 129 -10.82 -3.93 11.81
CA LEU A 129 -10.96 -4.85 12.94
C LEU A 129 -11.14 -4.11 14.25
N GLY A 130 -10.36 -3.04 14.49
CA GLY A 130 -10.49 -2.19 15.68
C GLY A 130 -11.87 -1.53 15.77
N ILE A 131 -12.34 -0.95 14.67
CA ILE A 131 -13.67 -0.35 14.57
C ILE A 131 -14.77 -1.41 14.78
N ALA A 132 -14.65 -2.59 14.17
CA ALA A 132 -15.60 -3.68 14.33
C ALA A 132 -15.68 -4.17 15.78
N ALA A 133 -14.53 -4.29 16.46
CA ALA A 133 -14.47 -4.64 17.87
C ALA A 133 -15.21 -3.60 18.72
N ALA A 134 -14.96 -2.30 18.51
CA ALA A 134 -15.65 -1.22 19.21
C ALA A 134 -17.18 -1.22 18.96
N LEU A 135 -17.61 -1.50 17.72
CA LEU A 135 -19.04 -1.58 17.35
C LEU A 135 -19.74 -2.84 17.89
N SER A 136 -18.99 -3.88 18.24
CA SER A 136 -19.55 -5.16 18.66
C SER A 136 -20.36 -5.02 19.95
N ARG A 137 -21.53 -5.65 19.97
CA ARG A 137 -22.43 -5.76 21.12
C ARG A 137 -22.61 -7.24 21.44
N ARG A 138 -21.60 -7.89 22.04
CA ARG A 138 -21.75 -9.27 22.52
C ARG A 138 -22.57 -9.25 23.82
N PRO A 139 -23.71 -9.96 23.90
CA PRO A 139 -24.42 -10.13 25.17
C PRO A 139 -23.46 -10.77 26.19
N GLY A 140 -23.25 -10.11 27.33
CA GLY A 140 -22.33 -10.60 28.38
C GLY A 140 -20.83 -10.37 28.14
N GLY A 141 -20.43 -9.71 27.05
CA GLY A 141 -19.03 -9.36 26.81
C GLY A 141 -18.55 -8.25 27.76
N SER A 142 -17.38 -8.42 28.38
CA SER A 142 -16.75 -7.39 29.19
C SER A 142 -16.33 -6.19 28.32
N GLU A 143 -16.71 -4.98 28.76
CA GLU A 143 -16.27 -3.70 28.17
C GLU A 143 -14.74 -3.62 28.05
N ALA A 144 -14.02 -4.20 29.02
CA ALA A 144 -12.57 -4.24 29.03
C ALA A 144 -12.02 -5.07 27.86
N VAL A 145 -12.61 -6.23 27.57
CA VAL A 145 -12.18 -7.11 26.47
C VAL A 145 -12.47 -6.46 25.11
N ARG A 146 -13.62 -5.79 25.00
CA ARG A 146 -13.97 -5.01 23.81
C ARG A 146 -12.98 -3.86 23.58
N GLY A 147 -12.67 -3.10 24.63
CA GLY A 147 -11.64 -2.07 24.60
C GLY A 147 -10.29 -2.65 24.18
N LEU A 148 -9.82 -3.68 24.89
CA LEU A 148 -8.53 -4.35 24.65
C LEU A 148 -8.35 -4.79 23.20
N THR A 149 -9.35 -5.48 22.65
CA THR A 149 -9.30 -5.95 21.25
C THR A 149 -9.33 -4.81 20.24
N ALA A 150 -10.14 -3.78 20.48
CA ALA A 150 -10.20 -2.59 19.62
C ALA A 150 -8.85 -1.83 19.62
N GLY A 151 -8.30 -1.61 20.81
CA GLY A 151 -7.01 -0.94 20.98
C GLY A 151 -5.83 -1.73 20.42
N ALA A 152 -5.79 -3.05 20.64
CA ALA A 152 -4.75 -3.89 20.07
C ALA A 152 -4.72 -3.80 18.55
N ALA A 153 -5.88 -3.95 17.89
CA ALA A 153 -6.01 -3.82 16.45
C ALA A 153 -5.63 -2.41 15.96
N ALA A 154 -6.00 -1.35 16.67
CA ALA A 154 -5.56 0.00 16.35
C ALA A 154 -4.04 0.17 16.48
N GLY A 155 -3.40 -0.42 17.48
CA GLY A 155 -1.94 -0.43 17.62
C GLY A 155 -1.24 -1.14 16.46
N PHE A 156 -1.76 -2.29 16.01
CA PHE A 156 -1.30 -2.95 14.78
C PHE A 156 -1.50 -2.06 13.55
N ALA A 157 -2.65 -1.39 13.44
CA ALA A 157 -2.92 -0.47 12.34
C ALA A 157 -1.90 0.68 12.32
N VAL A 158 -1.68 1.38 13.44
CA VAL A 158 -0.69 2.47 13.57
C VAL A 158 0.71 1.99 13.21
N ALA A 159 1.11 0.82 13.71
CA ALA A 159 2.41 0.24 13.41
C ALA A 159 2.58 -0.19 11.95
N THR A 160 1.48 -0.49 11.24
CA THR A 160 1.50 -0.82 9.81
C THR A 160 1.46 0.44 8.95
N HIS A 161 0.58 1.39 9.28
CA HIS A 161 0.50 2.71 8.67
C HIS A 161 -0.23 3.71 9.60
N PRO A 162 0.31 4.91 9.87
CA PRO A 162 -0.18 5.78 10.93
C PRO A 162 -1.54 6.36 10.59
N VAL A 163 -1.78 6.67 9.31
CA VAL A 163 -3.00 7.36 8.87
C VAL A 163 -4.27 6.51 9.12
N PRO A 164 -4.40 5.26 8.62
CA PRO A 164 -5.50 4.38 9.00
C PRO A 164 -5.59 4.15 10.51
N GLY A 165 -4.44 3.99 11.19
CA GLY A 165 -4.40 3.75 12.64
C GLY A 165 -4.94 4.92 13.47
N ILE A 166 -4.63 6.16 13.09
CA ILE A 166 -5.13 7.38 13.73
C ILE A 166 -6.64 7.51 13.51
N PHE A 167 -7.12 7.32 12.27
CA PHE A 167 -8.56 7.35 11.99
C PHE A 167 -9.32 6.26 12.75
N ALA A 168 -8.77 5.04 12.83
CA ALA A 168 -9.36 3.98 13.63
C ALA A 168 -9.40 4.31 15.12
N SER A 169 -8.30 4.84 15.67
CA SER A 169 -8.22 5.23 17.08
C SER A 169 -9.25 6.32 17.43
N ALA A 170 -9.39 7.32 16.55
CA ALA A 170 -10.38 8.37 16.70
C ALA A 170 -11.82 7.81 16.60
N ALA A 171 -12.08 6.90 15.64
CA ALA A 171 -13.37 6.21 15.52
C ALA A 171 -13.71 5.39 16.76
N ILE A 172 -12.76 4.60 17.28
CA ILE A 172 -12.93 3.80 18.49
C ILE A 172 -13.26 4.70 19.69
N PHE A 173 -12.50 5.78 19.89
CA PHE A 173 -12.75 6.77 20.94
C PHE A 173 -14.18 7.32 20.84
N MET A 174 -14.57 7.80 19.66
CA MET A 174 -15.90 8.39 19.47
C MET A 174 -17.03 7.36 19.64
N ILE A 175 -16.85 6.13 19.17
CA ILE A 175 -17.82 5.04 19.36
C ILE A 175 -18.02 4.73 20.84
N PHE A 176 -16.95 4.70 21.64
CA PHE A 176 -17.09 4.49 23.08
C PHE A 176 -17.69 5.69 23.79
N LEU A 177 -17.29 6.91 23.43
CA LEU A 177 -17.82 8.15 24.01
C LEU A 177 -19.33 8.27 23.79
N THR A 178 -19.80 8.09 22.56
CA THR A 178 -21.24 8.18 22.24
C THR A 178 -22.01 6.91 22.65
N GLY A 179 -21.30 5.78 22.75
CA GLY A 179 -21.81 4.49 23.19
C GLY A 179 -22.07 4.38 24.69
N ALA A 180 -21.35 5.17 25.49
CA ALA A 180 -21.31 5.05 26.94
C ALA A 180 -22.66 5.29 27.60
N THR A 181 -22.96 4.49 28.64
CA THR A 181 -24.12 4.68 29.53
C THR A 181 -23.74 5.29 30.87
N GLY A 182 -22.44 5.51 31.09
CA GLY A 182 -21.89 6.09 32.31
C GLY A 182 -20.36 6.08 32.28
N TRP A 183 -19.75 6.97 33.07
CA TRP A 183 -18.30 7.19 33.11
C TRP A 183 -17.51 5.92 33.40
N ARG A 184 -17.96 5.08 34.35
CA ARG A 184 -17.27 3.83 34.69
C ARG A 184 -17.07 2.91 33.48
N ARG A 185 -18.12 2.71 32.66
CA ARG A 185 -18.03 1.83 31.48
C ARG A 185 -17.15 2.44 30.40
N LEU A 186 -17.25 3.75 30.18
CA LEU A 186 -16.37 4.48 29.28
C LEU A 186 -14.90 4.32 29.70
N SER A 187 -14.59 4.57 30.98
CA SER A 187 -13.24 4.44 31.52
C SER A 187 -12.70 3.01 31.38
N ILE A 188 -13.52 1.99 31.64
CA ILE A 188 -13.10 0.58 31.46
C ILE A 188 -12.79 0.28 29.98
N ALA A 189 -13.65 0.71 29.05
CA ALA A 189 -13.44 0.47 27.62
C ALA A 189 -12.20 1.23 27.11
N MET A 190 -12.03 2.50 27.53
CA MET A 190 -10.89 3.34 27.15
C MET A 190 -9.57 2.84 27.75
N LEU A 191 -9.57 2.45 29.03
CA LEU A 191 -8.40 1.82 29.65
C LEU A 191 -8.07 0.50 28.97
N GLY A 192 -9.08 -0.32 28.67
CA GLY A 192 -8.90 -1.53 27.88
C GLY A 192 -8.25 -1.24 26.54
N ALA A 193 -8.76 -0.25 25.78
CA ALA A 193 -8.19 0.13 24.49
C ALA A 193 -6.76 0.66 24.60
N PHE A 194 -6.47 1.49 25.60
CA PHE A 194 -5.12 1.96 25.87
C PHE A 194 -4.17 0.79 26.17
N CYS A 195 -4.55 -0.10 27.09
CA CYS A 195 -3.76 -1.29 27.41
C CYS A 195 -3.58 -2.21 26.20
N GLY A 196 -4.62 -2.40 25.38
CA GLY A 196 -4.55 -3.24 24.19
C GLY A 196 -3.58 -2.68 23.16
N GLY A 197 -3.65 -1.38 22.90
CA GLY A 197 -2.72 -0.69 22.00
C GLY A 197 -1.29 -0.70 22.54
N LEU A 198 -1.09 -0.45 23.83
CA LEU A 198 0.23 -0.50 24.45
C LEU A 198 0.83 -1.91 24.37
N VAL A 199 0.06 -2.96 24.70
CA VAL A 199 0.51 -4.34 24.61
C VAL A 199 0.87 -4.71 23.17
N SER A 200 0.06 -4.34 22.17
CA SER A 200 0.41 -4.64 20.77
C SER A 200 1.66 -3.90 20.32
N LEU A 201 1.85 -2.64 20.71
CA LEU A 201 3.08 -1.90 20.40
C LEU A 201 4.32 -2.48 21.10
N VAL A 202 4.21 -2.92 22.36
CA VAL A 202 5.31 -3.59 23.07
C VAL A 202 5.65 -4.92 22.39
N LEU A 203 4.64 -5.73 22.06
CA LEU A 203 4.86 -6.99 21.34
C LEU A 203 5.53 -6.76 19.98
N LEU A 204 5.10 -5.74 19.23
CA LEU A 204 5.72 -5.37 17.96
C LEU A 204 7.13 -4.80 18.15
N GLY A 205 7.40 -4.10 19.25
CA GLY A 205 8.74 -3.67 19.63
C GLY A 205 9.67 -4.85 19.91
N LEU A 206 9.16 -5.89 20.60
CA LEU A 206 9.90 -7.14 20.81
C LEU A 206 10.14 -7.89 19.48
N VAL A 207 9.15 -7.93 18.58
CA VAL A 207 9.32 -8.50 17.24
C VAL A 207 10.35 -7.72 16.45
N SER A 208 10.31 -6.39 16.47
CA SER A 208 11.32 -5.55 15.82
C SER A 208 12.71 -5.83 16.36
N PHE A 209 12.87 -5.86 17.68
CA PHE A 209 14.13 -6.18 18.35
C PHE A 209 14.65 -7.57 17.97
N TRP A 210 13.76 -8.58 17.95
CA TRP A 210 14.11 -9.93 17.52
C TRP A 210 14.55 -10.01 16.05
N LEU A 211 13.97 -9.18 15.18
CA LEU A 211 14.39 -9.02 13.78
C LEU A 211 15.59 -8.07 13.61
N GLY A 212 16.29 -7.69 14.68
CA GLY A 212 17.47 -6.81 14.65
C GLY A 212 17.18 -5.32 14.48
N GLY A 213 15.92 -4.90 14.57
CA GLY A 213 15.50 -3.50 14.58
C GLY A 213 15.46 -2.88 15.98
N PRO A 214 15.22 -1.56 16.07
CA PRO A 214 15.07 -0.88 17.35
C PRO A 214 13.73 -1.23 18.04
N PHE A 215 13.73 -1.43 19.36
CA PHE A 215 12.49 -1.64 20.12
C PHE A 215 11.48 -0.49 19.93
N LEU A 216 11.97 0.75 19.92
CA LEU A 216 11.17 1.96 19.64
C LEU A 216 11.08 2.22 18.12
N PHE A 217 10.62 1.22 17.38
CA PHE A 217 10.62 1.21 15.91
C PHE A 217 9.79 2.32 15.25
N LEU A 218 8.90 2.99 15.96
CA LEU A 218 8.08 4.09 15.41
C LEU A 218 8.82 5.43 15.31
N LEU A 219 9.91 5.62 16.06
CA LEU A 219 10.61 6.91 16.12
C LEU A 219 11.10 7.41 14.75
N PRO A 220 11.76 6.58 13.90
CA PRO A 220 12.18 7.03 12.57
C PRO A 220 11.00 7.48 11.68
N GLY A 221 9.82 6.91 11.88
CA GLY A 221 8.60 7.28 11.15
C GLY A 221 8.03 8.64 11.58
N ALA A 222 8.23 9.03 12.84
CA ALA A 222 7.77 10.34 13.34
C ALA A 222 8.50 11.50 12.66
N GLU A 223 9.81 11.36 12.43
CA GLU A 223 10.62 12.37 11.73
C GLU A 223 10.25 12.53 10.25
N ALA A 224 9.80 11.46 9.60
CA ALA A 224 9.26 11.54 8.25
C ALA A 224 7.91 12.29 8.24
N GLY A 225 7.07 12.02 9.24
CA GLY A 225 5.80 12.71 9.43
C GLY A 225 5.96 14.21 9.67
N THR A 226 6.87 14.63 10.53
CA THR A 226 7.11 16.08 10.79
C THR A 226 7.59 16.81 9.54
N ARG A 227 8.47 16.17 8.74
CA ARG A 227 8.93 16.71 7.46
C ARG A 227 7.79 16.92 6.46
N MET A 228 6.83 16.00 6.40
CA MET A 228 5.65 16.09 5.53
C MET A 228 4.77 17.30 5.86
N PHE A 229 4.68 17.70 7.14
CA PHE A 229 3.89 18.88 7.54
C PHE A 229 4.66 20.20 7.40
N SER A 230 5.99 20.16 7.39
CA SER A 230 6.81 21.37 7.25
C SER A 230 7.10 21.79 5.80
N ALA A 231 6.93 20.88 4.83
CA ALA A 231 7.21 21.16 3.42
C ALA A 231 5.96 21.73 2.71
N PRO A 232 6.01 22.95 2.14
CA PRO A 232 4.87 23.51 1.41
C PRO A 232 4.71 22.83 0.04
N GLY A 233 3.55 22.20 -0.16
CA GLY A 233 3.20 21.53 -1.41
C GLY A 233 3.89 20.18 -1.61
N SER A 234 3.22 19.24 -2.26
CA SER A 234 3.88 18.03 -2.72
C SER A 234 4.69 18.33 -3.98
N SER A 235 6.00 18.05 -3.97
CA SER A 235 6.81 18.09 -5.20
C SER A 235 6.28 17.12 -6.27
N PHE A 236 5.45 16.16 -5.87
CA PHE A 236 4.85 15.16 -6.75
C PHE A 236 3.48 15.59 -7.31
N ALA A 237 3.04 16.82 -7.04
CA ALA A 237 1.73 17.34 -7.45
C ALA A 237 1.60 17.65 -8.94
N LEU A 238 0.76 16.88 -9.63
CA LEU A 238 0.29 17.20 -10.97
C LEU A 238 -0.80 18.28 -10.96
N PRO A 239 -0.95 19.07 -12.04
CA PRO A 239 -2.12 19.92 -12.23
C PRO A 239 -3.42 19.10 -12.23
N ILE A 240 -4.50 19.63 -11.66
CA ILE A 240 -5.79 18.93 -11.55
C ILE A 240 -6.34 18.47 -12.91
N SER A 241 -6.09 19.25 -13.97
CA SER A 241 -6.47 18.92 -15.34
C SER A 241 -5.75 17.69 -15.89
N VAL A 242 -4.61 17.32 -15.32
CA VAL A 242 -3.80 16.18 -15.75
C VAL A 242 -4.16 14.92 -14.97
N TRP A 243 -4.22 14.99 -13.64
CA TRP A 243 -4.39 13.77 -12.83
C TRP A 243 -5.84 13.37 -12.60
N LEU A 244 -6.78 14.32 -12.51
CA LEU A 244 -8.19 14.01 -12.20
C LEU A 244 -8.86 13.10 -13.26
N PRO A 245 -8.58 13.26 -14.57
CA PRO A 245 -9.05 12.31 -15.59
C PRO A 245 -8.59 10.87 -15.38
N GLU A 246 -7.39 10.69 -14.84
CA GLU A 246 -6.84 9.36 -14.57
C GLU A 246 -7.17 8.83 -13.18
N ALA A 247 -7.85 9.62 -12.34
CA ALA A 247 -8.15 9.31 -10.95
C ALA A 247 -9.65 9.36 -10.60
N PRO A 248 -10.52 8.59 -11.28
CA PRO A 248 -11.95 8.49 -10.92
C PRO A 248 -12.17 7.97 -9.49
N ARG A 249 -11.16 7.34 -8.87
CA ARG A 249 -11.11 7.08 -7.42
C ARG A 249 -11.42 8.30 -6.55
N ALA A 250 -11.19 9.52 -7.03
CA ALA A 250 -11.55 10.74 -6.31
C ALA A 250 -13.07 10.85 -6.07
N VAL A 251 -13.91 10.08 -6.78
CA VAL A 251 -15.35 9.91 -6.46
C VAL A 251 -15.59 9.41 -5.03
N LEU A 252 -14.60 8.75 -4.39
CA LEU A 252 -14.70 8.34 -2.99
C LEU A 252 -15.01 9.52 -2.07
N VAL A 253 -14.60 10.74 -2.40
CA VAL A 253 -14.90 11.94 -1.62
C VAL A 253 -16.40 12.28 -1.68
N PRO A 254 -17.00 12.60 -2.85
CA PRO A 254 -18.43 12.89 -2.92
C PRO A 254 -19.29 11.69 -2.50
N LEU A 255 -18.82 10.46 -2.71
CA LEU A 255 -19.52 9.27 -2.25
C LEU A 255 -19.54 9.17 -0.71
N THR A 256 -18.40 9.37 -0.07
CA THR A 256 -18.31 9.39 1.41
C THR A 256 -19.14 10.53 1.98
N LEU A 257 -19.12 11.70 1.35
CA LEU A 257 -19.96 12.83 1.72
C LEU A 257 -21.46 12.50 1.60
N ALA A 258 -21.89 11.84 0.51
CA ALA A 258 -23.27 11.41 0.33
C ALA A 258 -23.72 10.45 1.45
N VAL A 259 -22.84 9.52 1.86
CA VAL A 259 -23.10 8.60 2.98
C VAL A 259 -23.17 9.33 4.33
N VAL A 260 -22.31 10.32 4.55
CA VAL A 260 -22.34 11.18 5.74
C VAL A 260 -23.65 11.97 5.82
N LEU A 261 -24.07 12.60 4.72
CA LEU A 261 -25.35 13.31 4.63
C LEU A 261 -26.55 12.38 4.84
N ALA A 262 -26.52 11.20 4.22
CA ALA A 262 -27.50 10.15 4.43
C ALA A 262 -27.61 9.75 5.91
N ALA A 263 -26.48 9.59 6.60
CA ALA A 263 -26.45 9.26 8.02
C ALA A 263 -27.06 10.38 8.88
N ILE A 264 -26.78 11.65 8.57
CA ILE A 264 -27.38 12.81 9.24
C ILE A 264 -28.91 12.81 9.05
N MET A 265 -29.38 12.60 7.82
CA MET A 265 -30.81 12.59 7.50
C MET A 265 -31.53 11.42 8.19
N LEU A 266 -30.93 10.22 8.15
CA LEU A 266 -31.52 9.02 8.75
C LEU A 266 -31.56 9.10 10.27
N ARG A 267 -30.53 9.68 10.89
CA ARG A 267 -30.49 9.96 12.34
C ARG A 267 -31.67 10.83 12.78
N ARG A 268 -32.00 11.86 12.01
CA ARG A 268 -33.18 12.71 12.29
C ARG A 268 -34.50 11.94 12.18
N ALA A 269 -34.55 10.93 11.31
CA ALA A 269 -35.77 10.17 11.00
C ALA A 269 -36.04 9.00 11.95
N ILE A 270 -35.01 8.27 12.39
CA ILE A 270 -35.14 7.01 13.14
C ILE A 270 -34.81 7.19 14.63
N GLY A 271 -34.22 8.33 14.99
CA GLY A 271 -33.73 8.60 16.34
C GLY A 271 -32.25 8.26 16.50
N PRO A 272 -31.67 8.54 17.68
CA PRO A 272 -30.24 8.39 17.92
C PRO A 272 -29.82 6.90 17.88
N ASP A 273 -28.90 6.56 16.98
CA ASP A 273 -28.12 5.31 17.05
C ASP A 273 -26.67 5.64 17.38
N ARG A 274 -26.23 5.18 18.56
CA ARG A 274 -24.88 5.41 19.09
C ARG A 274 -23.76 5.00 18.13
N ARG A 275 -24.01 4.00 17.25
CA ARG A 275 -23.04 3.57 16.23
C ARG A 275 -22.81 4.64 15.17
N ILE A 276 -23.89 5.22 14.65
CA ILE A 276 -23.81 6.33 13.69
C ILE A 276 -23.23 7.56 14.39
N ASP A 277 -23.66 7.83 15.61
CA ASP A 277 -23.25 9.03 16.35
C ASP A 277 -21.74 9.06 16.63
N GLY A 278 -21.10 7.89 16.80
CA GLY A 278 -19.64 7.80 16.94
C GLY A 278 -18.88 7.89 15.61
N LEU A 279 -19.39 7.27 14.54
CA LEU A 279 -18.72 7.24 13.23
C LEU A 279 -18.83 8.56 12.47
N LEU A 280 -19.96 9.27 12.62
CA LEU A 280 -20.27 10.47 11.85
C LEU A 280 -19.27 11.62 12.08
N PRO A 281 -18.90 12.01 13.32
CA PRO A 281 -17.93 13.07 13.55
C PRO A 281 -16.56 12.76 12.96
N ILE A 282 -16.11 11.50 13.08
CA ILE A 282 -14.83 11.08 12.51
C ILE A 282 -14.86 11.09 10.99
N SER A 283 -16.02 10.75 10.40
CA SER A 283 -16.22 10.86 8.95
C SER A 283 -16.06 12.30 8.47
N CYS A 284 -16.66 13.25 9.19
CA CYS A 284 -16.52 14.67 8.89
C CYS A 284 -15.07 15.15 9.08
N ILE A 285 -14.40 14.74 10.16
CA ILE A 285 -13.01 15.10 10.44
C ILE A 285 -12.07 14.58 9.34
N ALA A 286 -12.22 13.33 8.93
CA ALA A 286 -11.36 12.76 7.89
C ALA A 286 -11.60 13.41 6.52
N LEU A 287 -12.86 13.71 6.16
CA LEU A 287 -13.16 14.51 4.98
C LEU A 287 -12.54 15.90 5.06
N GLY A 288 -12.59 16.54 6.24
CA GLY A 288 -11.94 17.82 6.50
C GLY A 288 -10.42 17.77 6.36
N ILE A 289 -9.77 16.75 6.93
CA ILE A 289 -8.32 16.53 6.81
C ILE A 289 -7.92 16.31 5.35
N LEU A 290 -8.70 15.53 4.61
CA LEU A 290 -8.43 15.32 3.18
C LEU A 290 -8.65 16.60 2.37
N ALA A 291 -9.69 17.39 2.68
CA ALA A 291 -9.91 18.68 2.03
C ALA A 291 -8.77 19.67 2.33
N LEU A 292 -8.30 19.72 3.58
CA LEU A 292 -7.14 20.52 3.99
C LEU A 292 -5.86 20.03 3.31
N GLY A 293 -5.66 18.71 3.23
CA GLY A 293 -4.54 18.10 2.53
C GLY A 293 -4.56 18.44 1.05
N GLU A 294 -5.72 18.34 0.39
CA GLU A 294 -5.89 18.69 -1.01
C GLU A 294 -5.57 20.17 -1.25
N PHE A 295 -6.02 21.06 -0.37
CA PHE A 295 -5.74 22.50 -0.45
C PHE A 295 -4.25 22.82 -0.20
N HIS A 296 -3.63 22.18 0.80
CA HIS A 296 -2.27 22.51 1.24
C HIS A 296 -1.18 21.81 0.42
N GLN A 297 -1.36 20.53 0.08
CA GLN A 297 -0.38 19.70 -0.63
C GLN A 297 -0.64 19.63 -2.15
N ARG A 298 -1.78 20.13 -2.64
CA ARG A 298 -2.19 20.18 -4.05
C ARG A 298 -2.21 18.80 -4.71
N GLY A 299 -3.29 18.03 -4.54
CA GLY A 299 -3.41 16.70 -5.14
C GLY A 299 -3.12 15.53 -4.20
N VAL A 300 -3.55 15.58 -2.94
CA VAL A 300 -3.47 14.38 -2.07
C VAL A 300 -4.28 13.24 -2.70
N LEU A 301 -5.43 13.54 -3.29
CA LEU A 301 -6.28 12.55 -3.94
C LEU A 301 -5.69 12.03 -5.27
N GLN A 302 -4.66 12.69 -5.80
CA GLN A 302 -3.90 12.17 -6.93
C GLN A 302 -3.23 10.84 -6.57
N PHE A 303 -2.83 10.63 -5.32
CA PHE A 303 -2.22 9.38 -4.92
C PHE A 303 -3.28 8.41 -4.46
N ARG A 304 -3.30 7.25 -5.11
CA ARG A 304 -4.27 6.20 -4.86
C ARG A 304 -4.30 5.68 -3.42
N PHE A 305 -3.15 5.65 -2.75
CA PHE A 305 -3.04 5.22 -1.37
C PHE A 305 -3.80 6.15 -0.41
N TYR A 306 -3.75 7.48 -0.62
CA TYR A 306 -4.51 8.42 0.20
C TYR A 306 -6.02 8.28 -0.01
N ALA A 307 -6.47 8.03 -1.24
CA ALA A 307 -7.89 7.78 -1.51
C ALA A 307 -8.40 6.52 -0.78
N SER A 308 -7.56 5.49 -0.61
CA SER A 308 -7.93 4.26 0.10
C SER A 308 -8.27 4.48 1.59
N TYR A 309 -7.75 5.54 2.21
CA TYR A 309 -8.02 5.84 3.62
C TYR A 309 -9.48 6.23 3.87
N LEU A 310 -10.20 6.72 2.86
CA LEU A 310 -11.64 6.95 2.93
C LEU A 310 -12.44 5.66 3.16
N LEU A 311 -11.92 4.52 2.72
CA LEU A 311 -12.58 3.22 2.93
C LEU A 311 -12.72 2.90 4.42
N MET A 312 -11.82 3.39 5.28
CA MET A 312 -11.83 3.12 6.72
C MET A 312 -13.03 3.70 7.44
N ILE A 313 -13.68 4.65 6.80
CA ILE A 313 -14.81 5.39 7.34
C ILE A 313 -16.06 5.07 6.54
N PHE A 314 -15.92 5.05 5.21
CA PHE A 314 -16.99 4.67 4.29
C PHE A 314 -17.57 3.29 4.64
N ILE A 315 -16.72 2.27 4.83
CA ILE A 315 -17.15 0.89 5.07
C ILE A 315 -17.98 0.76 6.36
N PRO A 316 -17.49 1.14 7.55
CA PRO A 316 -18.26 0.98 8.79
C PRO A 316 -19.51 1.86 8.84
N LEU A 317 -19.48 3.05 8.22
CA LEU A 317 -20.65 3.93 8.16
C LEU A 317 -21.73 3.33 7.25
N CYS A 318 -21.36 2.88 6.05
CA CYS A 318 -22.26 2.16 5.14
C CYS A 318 -22.85 0.92 5.82
N ALA A 319 -22.03 0.09 6.48
CA ALA A 319 -22.49 -1.09 7.20
C ALA A 319 -23.53 -0.74 8.29
N SER A 320 -23.33 0.37 8.99
CA SER A 320 -24.24 0.85 10.04
C SER A 320 -25.57 1.33 9.46
N LEU A 321 -25.56 2.09 8.36
CA LEU A 321 -26.77 2.52 7.67
C LEU A 321 -27.59 1.35 7.14
N ILE A 322 -26.93 0.33 6.57
CA ILE A 322 -27.60 -0.91 6.15
C ILE A 322 -28.25 -1.62 7.33
N GLY A 323 -27.54 -1.67 8.47
CA GLY A 323 -28.04 -2.31 9.68
C GLY A 323 -29.30 -1.67 10.26
N ILE A 324 -29.46 -0.36 10.07
CA ILE A 324 -30.60 0.43 10.55
C ILE A 324 -31.76 0.45 9.55
N GLY A 325 -31.48 0.25 8.27
CA GLY A 325 -32.49 0.20 7.21
C GLY A 325 -33.59 -0.83 7.50
N ARG A 326 -34.81 -0.33 7.72
CA ARG A 326 -36.03 -1.14 7.81
C ARG A 326 -36.58 -1.30 6.40
N ASP A 327 -36.41 -2.47 5.79
CA ASP A 327 -37.41 -3.10 4.89
C ASP A 327 -36.83 -4.18 3.99
N ALA A 328 -37.72 -5.12 3.63
CA ALA A 328 -37.71 -6.10 2.52
C ALA A 328 -37.11 -7.51 2.70
N SER A 329 -37.66 -8.46 1.93
CA SER A 329 -37.50 -9.91 2.03
C SER A 329 -36.16 -10.42 1.48
N ALA A 330 -35.67 -11.52 2.04
CA ALA A 330 -34.37 -12.13 1.70
C ALA A 330 -34.22 -12.53 0.22
N ARG A 331 -35.33 -12.83 -0.48
CA ARG A 331 -35.31 -13.18 -1.91
C ARG A 331 -34.93 -12.00 -2.81
N ARG A 332 -35.45 -10.81 -2.50
CA ARG A 332 -35.09 -9.58 -3.25
C ARG A 332 -33.62 -9.21 -3.03
N ASP A 333 -33.08 -9.49 -1.85
CA ASP A 333 -31.65 -9.26 -1.54
C ASP A 333 -30.70 -10.18 -2.30
N LEU A 334 -31.09 -11.46 -2.48
CA LEU A 334 -30.29 -12.42 -3.22
C LEU A 334 -30.27 -12.11 -4.72
N ALA A 335 -31.43 -11.76 -5.31
CA ALA A 335 -31.55 -11.36 -6.71
C ALA A 335 -30.74 -10.08 -7.00
N LEU A 336 -30.74 -9.15 -6.04
CA LEU A 336 -30.00 -7.91 -6.13
C LEU A 336 -28.48 -8.12 -6.06
N ALA A 337 -28.02 -9.02 -5.20
CA ALA A 337 -26.61 -9.42 -5.13
C ALA A 337 -26.15 -10.07 -6.43
N ALA A 338 -26.98 -10.94 -7.00
CA ALA A 338 -26.73 -11.60 -8.28
C ALA A 338 -26.69 -10.60 -9.43
N ALA A 339 -27.64 -9.65 -9.48
CA ALA A 339 -27.67 -8.59 -10.48
C ALA A 339 -26.44 -7.68 -10.38
N LEU A 340 -26.01 -7.32 -9.17
CA LEU A 340 -24.79 -6.54 -8.98
C LEU A 340 -23.57 -7.31 -9.47
N ALA A 341 -23.41 -8.57 -9.04
CA ALA A 341 -22.31 -9.41 -9.50
C ALA A 341 -22.28 -9.53 -11.04
N LEU A 342 -23.45 -9.66 -11.67
CA LEU A 342 -23.58 -9.74 -13.13
C LEU A 342 -23.28 -8.41 -13.85
N VAL A 343 -23.64 -7.25 -13.29
CA VAL A 343 -23.32 -5.92 -13.85
C VAL A 343 -21.84 -5.60 -13.69
N LEU A 344 -21.22 -6.07 -12.61
CA LEU A 344 -19.79 -5.88 -12.38
C LEU A 344 -18.95 -6.62 -13.41
N ILE A 345 -19.32 -7.85 -13.81
CA ILE A 345 -18.57 -8.69 -14.76
C ILE A 345 -18.23 -8.01 -16.11
N PRO A 346 -19.17 -7.39 -16.87
CA PRO A 346 -18.84 -6.74 -18.14
C PRO A 346 -18.07 -5.42 -17.96
N VAL A 347 -18.23 -4.75 -16.81
CA VAL A 347 -17.50 -3.53 -16.46
C VAL A 347 -15.98 -3.81 -16.26
N TRP A 348 -15.59 -5.06 -15.95
CA TRP A 348 -14.18 -5.50 -15.94
C TRP A 348 -13.54 -5.67 -17.32
N ARG A 349 -14.33 -5.70 -18.40
CA ARG A 349 -13.84 -5.83 -19.79
C ARG A 349 -13.92 -4.50 -20.55
N TRP A 350 -14.11 -3.40 -19.82
CA TRP A 350 -14.37 -2.11 -20.40
C TRP A 350 -13.09 -1.48 -20.95
N ASP A 351 -13.02 -1.34 -22.28
CA ASP A 351 -11.86 -0.77 -22.98
C ASP A 351 -11.73 0.74 -22.69
N ALA A 352 -10.51 1.23 -22.50
CA ALA A 352 -10.18 2.55 -21.97
C ALA A 352 -10.57 3.74 -22.87
N ALA A 353 -11.28 3.50 -23.98
CA ALA A 353 -11.66 4.48 -24.98
C ALA A 353 -12.93 5.30 -24.65
N VAL A 354 -13.53 5.13 -23.46
CA VAL A 354 -14.73 5.90 -23.09
C VAL A 354 -14.38 7.32 -22.68
N ARG A 355 -15.16 8.26 -23.22
CA ARG A 355 -15.03 9.69 -22.94
C ARG A 355 -15.09 9.96 -21.43
N PHE A 356 -14.08 10.67 -20.94
CA PHE A 356 -13.98 11.18 -19.56
C PHE A 356 -15.30 11.75 -19.04
N ASP A 357 -16.00 12.55 -19.85
CA ASP A 357 -17.28 13.18 -19.49
C ASP A 357 -18.35 12.15 -19.08
N LEU A 358 -18.43 11.01 -19.80
CA LEU A 358 -19.43 9.98 -19.55
C LEU A 358 -19.12 9.23 -18.25
N VAL A 359 -17.85 8.89 -18.01
CA VAL A 359 -17.40 8.23 -16.78
C VAL A 359 -17.80 9.08 -15.58
N TRP A 360 -17.42 10.35 -15.56
CA TRP A 360 -17.73 11.24 -14.45
C TRP A 360 -19.23 11.53 -14.32
N ALA A 361 -19.97 11.65 -15.41
CA ALA A 361 -21.43 11.78 -15.36
C ALA A 361 -22.09 10.56 -14.70
N LEU A 362 -21.65 9.34 -15.04
CA LEU A 362 -22.16 8.11 -14.43
C LEU A 362 -21.76 8.00 -12.94
N LEU A 363 -20.54 8.39 -12.58
CA LEU A 363 -20.06 8.38 -11.20
C LEU A 363 -20.81 9.37 -10.32
N LEU A 364 -20.92 10.62 -10.76
CA LEU A 364 -21.67 11.66 -10.05
C LEU A 364 -23.17 11.35 -10.02
N GLY A 365 -23.71 10.83 -11.12
CA GLY A 365 -25.08 10.31 -11.19
C GLY A 365 -25.32 9.18 -10.20
N GLY A 366 -24.37 8.24 -10.06
CA GLY A 366 -24.41 7.18 -9.06
C GLY A 366 -24.38 7.71 -7.62
N CYS A 367 -23.52 8.69 -7.33
CA CYS A 367 -23.49 9.37 -6.03
C CYS A 367 -24.81 10.10 -5.72
N LEU A 368 -25.38 10.79 -6.71
CA LEU A 368 -26.66 11.49 -6.57
C LEU A 368 -27.81 10.49 -6.34
N LEU A 369 -27.86 9.39 -7.10
CA LEU A 369 -28.83 8.32 -6.91
C LEU A 369 -28.68 7.66 -5.53
N ALA A 370 -27.44 7.49 -5.05
CA ALA A 370 -27.20 7.00 -3.70
C ALA A 370 -27.81 7.95 -2.66
N LEU A 371 -27.52 9.26 -2.78
CA LEU A 371 -28.05 10.29 -1.90
C LEU A 371 -29.59 10.34 -1.92
N ILE A 372 -30.21 10.37 -3.12
CA ILE A 372 -31.67 10.36 -3.28
C ILE A 372 -32.27 9.10 -2.66
N ALA A 373 -31.69 7.93 -2.93
CA ALA A 373 -32.19 6.68 -2.37
C ALA A 373 -32.09 6.66 -0.84
N PHE A 374 -31.00 7.17 -0.26
CA PHE A 374 -30.88 7.31 1.19
C PHE A 374 -31.87 8.34 1.75
N ALA A 375 -32.07 9.48 1.08
CA ALA A 375 -33.06 10.50 1.48
C ALA A 375 -34.49 9.94 1.48
N LEU A 376 -34.82 9.11 0.50
CA LEU A 376 -36.08 8.36 0.41
C LEU A 376 -36.15 7.15 1.37
N ARG A 377 -35.17 7.00 2.27
CA ARG A 377 -35.05 5.89 3.25
C ARG A 377 -34.93 4.51 2.59
N ARG A 378 -34.58 4.44 1.31
CA ARG A 378 -34.31 3.22 0.55
C ARG A 378 -32.83 2.84 0.66
N ALA A 379 -32.37 2.56 1.88
CA ALA A 379 -30.95 2.31 2.17
C ALA A 379 -30.31 1.22 1.28
N ARG A 380 -31.09 0.22 0.83
CA ARG A 380 -30.64 -0.79 -0.14
C ARG A 380 -30.30 -0.19 -1.49
N LEU A 381 -31.21 0.60 -2.08
CA LEU A 381 -30.95 1.26 -3.36
C LEU A 381 -29.78 2.25 -3.24
N GLY A 382 -29.67 2.92 -2.08
CA GLY A 382 -28.54 3.79 -1.77
C GLY A 382 -27.21 3.04 -1.79
N LEU A 383 -27.17 1.86 -1.17
CA LEU A 383 -26.01 0.97 -1.21
C LEU A 383 -25.70 0.50 -2.63
N LEU A 384 -26.69 0.09 -3.41
CA LEU A 384 -26.45 -0.36 -4.79
C LEU A 384 -25.85 0.76 -5.61
N ALA A 385 -26.43 1.95 -5.54
CA ALA A 385 -25.91 3.10 -6.27
C ALA A 385 -24.47 3.43 -5.81
N ALA A 386 -24.20 3.36 -4.50
CA ALA A 386 -22.88 3.60 -3.95
C ALA A 386 -21.84 2.53 -4.36
N VAL A 387 -22.19 1.26 -4.28
CA VAL A 387 -21.29 0.15 -4.68
C VAL A 387 -21.12 0.13 -6.19
N SER A 388 -22.18 0.36 -6.97
CA SER A 388 -22.10 0.47 -8.42
C SER A 388 -21.23 1.66 -8.82
N ALA A 389 -21.36 2.81 -8.17
CA ALA A 389 -20.48 3.96 -8.40
C ALA A 389 -19.03 3.64 -8.03
N LEU A 390 -18.80 3.01 -6.87
CA LEU A 390 -17.46 2.61 -6.43
C LEU A 390 -16.83 1.63 -7.42
N SER A 391 -17.59 0.64 -7.87
CA SER A 391 -17.08 -0.39 -8.77
C SER A 391 -16.89 0.14 -10.19
N LEU A 392 -17.80 0.99 -10.67
CA LEU A 392 -17.64 1.70 -11.93
C LEU A 392 -16.40 2.58 -11.87
N SER A 393 -16.19 3.33 -10.79
CA SER A 393 -15.04 4.23 -10.63
C SER A 393 -13.72 3.50 -10.79
N ALA A 394 -13.71 2.28 -10.30
CA ALA A 394 -12.53 1.46 -10.23
C ALA A 394 -12.29 0.76 -11.58
N ALA A 395 -13.34 0.33 -12.27
CA ALA A 395 -13.22 -0.18 -13.64
C ALA A 395 -12.85 0.89 -14.67
N THR A 396 -13.25 2.14 -14.43
CA THR A 396 -12.89 3.28 -15.29
C THR A 396 -11.61 3.98 -14.86
N ASP A 397 -10.96 3.53 -13.78
CA ASP A 397 -9.67 4.08 -13.33
C ASP A 397 -8.60 3.68 -14.36
N GLY A 398 -8.24 4.61 -15.24
CA GLY A 398 -7.31 4.36 -16.34
C GLY A 398 -5.90 3.97 -15.87
N GLU A 399 -5.49 4.42 -14.68
CA GLU A 399 -4.26 3.94 -14.02
C GLU A 399 -4.46 2.49 -13.53
N LEU A 400 -5.63 2.17 -13.00
CA LEU A 400 -5.98 0.83 -12.55
C LEU A 400 -6.09 -0.18 -13.70
N ALA A 401 -6.74 0.19 -14.81
CA ALA A 401 -6.82 -0.63 -16.01
C ALA A 401 -5.41 -0.93 -16.55
N ARG A 402 -4.51 0.07 -16.54
CA ARG A 402 -3.09 -0.11 -16.92
C ARG A 402 -2.30 -0.98 -15.95
N THR A 403 -2.61 -0.97 -14.65
CA THR A 403 -1.80 -1.66 -13.62
C THR A 403 -2.33 -3.04 -13.22
N LEU A 404 -3.64 -3.29 -13.36
CA LEU A 404 -4.30 -4.52 -12.91
C LEU A 404 -4.63 -5.52 -14.02
N THR A 405 -4.75 -5.13 -15.29
CA THR A 405 -5.15 -6.07 -16.36
C THR A 405 -4.02 -7.03 -16.75
N VAL A 406 -4.39 -8.28 -17.11
CA VAL A 406 -3.47 -9.33 -17.59
C VAL A 406 -2.70 -8.88 -18.83
N ASP A 407 -3.35 -8.05 -19.66
CA ASP A 407 -2.78 -7.48 -20.87
C ASP A 407 -1.86 -6.29 -20.57
N ASN A 408 -1.52 -6.04 -19.29
CA ASN A 408 -0.49 -5.08 -18.93
C ASN A 408 0.83 -5.52 -19.58
N PRO A 409 1.32 -4.79 -20.59
CA PRO A 409 2.50 -5.19 -21.35
C PRO A 409 3.77 -5.15 -20.48
N ALA A 410 3.71 -4.54 -19.29
CA ALA A 410 4.77 -4.55 -18.29
C ALA A 410 5.00 -5.92 -17.62
N LYS A 411 4.00 -6.82 -17.60
CA LYS A 411 4.05 -8.12 -16.90
C LYS A 411 4.77 -8.04 -15.54
N PRO A 412 4.19 -7.45 -14.48
CA PRO A 412 4.96 -7.09 -13.27
C PRO A 412 5.57 -8.27 -12.49
N GLN A 413 5.10 -9.50 -12.75
CA GLN A 413 5.79 -10.73 -12.35
C GLN A 413 7.24 -10.79 -12.86
N LEU A 414 7.53 -10.27 -14.06
CA LEU A 414 8.88 -10.18 -14.62
C LEU A 414 9.81 -9.33 -13.75
N GLN A 415 9.32 -8.27 -13.10
CA GLN A 415 10.13 -7.51 -12.15
C GLN A 415 10.52 -8.36 -10.94
N ALA A 416 9.58 -9.12 -10.39
CA ALA A 416 9.87 -10.03 -9.27
C ALA A 416 10.85 -11.13 -9.67
N GLN A 417 10.72 -11.70 -10.88
CA GLN A 417 11.66 -12.68 -11.42
C GLN A 417 13.06 -12.06 -11.64
N PHE A 418 13.12 -10.85 -12.20
CA PHE A 418 14.37 -10.14 -12.46
C PHE A 418 15.10 -9.81 -11.15
N ALA A 419 14.40 -9.26 -10.16
CA ALA A 419 14.93 -9.05 -8.81
C ALA A 419 15.44 -10.35 -8.16
N ALA A 420 14.71 -11.46 -8.31
CA ALA A 420 15.14 -12.76 -7.81
C ALA A 420 16.42 -13.25 -8.49
N ARG A 421 16.56 -13.07 -9.80
CA ARG A 421 17.78 -13.43 -10.56
C ARG A 421 18.98 -12.61 -10.12
N ILE A 422 18.82 -11.31 -9.89
CA ILE A 422 19.89 -10.47 -9.34
C ILE A 422 20.31 -10.96 -7.95
N ARG A 423 19.35 -11.23 -7.06
CA ARG A 423 19.63 -11.76 -5.73
C ARG A 423 20.39 -13.09 -5.79
N ASN A 424 19.98 -14.00 -6.67
CA ASN A 424 20.67 -15.28 -6.85
C ASN A 424 22.10 -15.08 -7.36
N ALA A 425 22.33 -14.10 -8.24
CA ALA A 425 23.67 -13.73 -8.68
C ALA A 425 24.52 -13.16 -7.52
N VAL A 426 23.95 -12.32 -6.65
CA VAL A 426 24.62 -11.80 -5.45
C VAL A 426 25.03 -12.93 -4.50
N VAL A 427 24.14 -13.90 -4.27
CA VAL A 427 24.45 -15.09 -3.45
C VAL A 427 25.53 -15.94 -4.11
N ALA A 428 25.42 -16.19 -5.42
CA ALA A 428 26.40 -16.98 -6.17
C ALA A 428 27.80 -16.33 -6.22
N ALA A 429 27.86 -15.00 -6.22
CA ALA A 429 29.10 -14.24 -6.14
C ALA A 429 29.74 -14.27 -4.75
N GLY A 430 29.06 -14.81 -3.73
CA GLY A 430 29.58 -14.90 -2.36
C GLY A 430 29.70 -13.56 -1.64
N VAL A 431 28.87 -12.57 -2.01
CA VAL A 431 28.91 -11.21 -1.44
C VAL A 431 27.62 -10.81 -0.72
N SER A 432 26.75 -11.77 -0.40
CA SER A 432 25.44 -11.49 0.23
C SER A 432 25.51 -10.94 1.66
N ASP A 433 26.65 -11.12 2.33
CA ASP A 433 26.98 -10.57 3.64
C ASP A 433 27.62 -9.17 3.56
N ARG A 434 27.88 -8.67 2.35
CA ARG A 434 28.45 -7.35 2.12
C ARG A 434 27.35 -6.30 1.97
N ARG A 435 27.74 -5.05 2.16
CA ARG A 435 26.89 -3.91 1.79
C ARG A 435 26.70 -3.90 0.27
N ILE A 436 25.48 -4.10 -0.20
CA ILE A 436 25.17 -4.11 -1.63
C ILE A 436 24.86 -2.70 -2.11
N VAL A 437 25.46 -2.32 -3.23
CA VAL A 437 25.12 -1.10 -3.96
C VAL A 437 24.83 -1.43 -5.42
N THR A 438 23.93 -0.69 -6.05
CA THR A 438 23.47 -0.94 -7.42
C THR A 438 23.86 0.22 -8.31
N TRP A 439 24.33 -0.06 -9.52
CA TRP A 439 24.65 0.98 -10.49
C TRP A 439 24.17 0.58 -11.87
N PHE A 440 23.47 1.48 -12.54
CA PHE A 440 22.94 1.20 -13.87
C PHE A 440 22.74 2.47 -14.68
N ASN A 441 22.58 2.30 -15.99
CA ASN A 441 22.21 3.38 -16.91
C ASN A 441 20.71 3.30 -17.18
N ARG A 442 19.95 4.22 -16.58
CA ARG A 442 18.50 4.27 -16.74
C ARG A 442 18.11 4.55 -18.19
N GLU A 443 18.80 5.45 -18.88
CA GLU A 443 18.48 5.78 -20.28
C GLU A 443 18.71 4.59 -21.22
N SER A 444 19.79 3.84 -21.01
CA SER A 444 20.07 2.59 -21.75
C SER A 444 18.96 1.57 -21.50
N ALA A 445 18.59 1.36 -20.23
CA ALA A 445 17.50 0.45 -19.85
C ALA A 445 16.15 0.87 -20.45
N GLU A 446 15.80 2.15 -20.40
CA GLU A 446 14.58 2.70 -21.01
C GLU A 446 14.56 2.48 -22.52
N ARG A 447 15.66 2.77 -23.23
CA ARG A 447 15.75 2.51 -24.68
C ARG A 447 15.57 1.03 -25.01
N ALA A 448 16.23 0.13 -24.28
CA ALA A 448 16.08 -1.31 -24.51
C ALA A 448 14.66 -1.82 -24.25
N THR A 449 14.02 -1.36 -23.16
CA THR A 449 12.68 -1.77 -22.74
C THR A 449 11.57 -1.19 -23.60
N SER A 450 11.70 0.06 -24.05
CA SER A 450 10.73 0.73 -24.93
C SER A 450 10.46 -0.02 -26.24
N SER A 451 11.46 -0.74 -26.76
CA SER A 451 11.32 -1.55 -27.98
C SER A 451 10.49 -2.84 -27.78
N ARG A 452 10.28 -3.29 -26.53
CA ARG A 452 9.63 -4.55 -26.18
C ARG A 452 8.31 -4.39 -25.43
N ALA A 453 7.69 -3.21 -25.49
CA ALA A 453 6.45 -2.87 -24.78
C ALA A 453 6.52 -3.01 -23.24
N VAL A 454 7.73 -3.09 -22.65
CA VAL A 454 7.89 -3.14 -21.21
C VAL A 454 7.61 -1.74 -20.65
N SER A 455 6.54 -1.56 -19.86
CA SER A 455 6.07 -0.22 -19.48
C SER A 455 7.04 0.48 -18.52
N SER A 456 7.35 1.76 -18.78
CA SER A 456 7.96 2.65 -17.79
C SER A 456 6.89 3.35 -16.96
N TYR A 457 7.06 3.42 -15.64
CA TYR A 457 6.21 4.22 -14.76
C TYR A 457 6.69 5.68 -14.75
N GLY A 458 5.82 6.63 -15.08
CA GLY A 458 6.15 8.06 -14.98
C GLY A 458 5.81 8.60 -13.60
N LEU A 459 6.78 9.17 -12.89
CA LEU A 459 6.58 9.93 -11.66
C LEU A 459 6.87 11.41 -11.94
N TYR A 460 5.90 12.26 -11.65
CA TYR A 460 6.14 13.70 -11.66
C TYR A 460 6.84 14.12 -10.38
N PHE A 461 7.90 14.92 -10.49
CA PHE A 461 8.61 15.52 -9.37
C PHE A 461 9.15 16.90 -9.75
N ALA A 462 8.74 17.92 -9.02
CA ALA A 462 9.23 19.30 -9.10
C ALA A 462 9.23 19.91 -10.51
N GLY A 463 8.20 19.62 -11.32
CA GLY A 463 8.14 20.13 -12.70
C GLY A 463 8.54 19.12 -13.77
N THR A 464 9.17 18.01 -13.39
CA THR A 464 9.77 17.05 -14.32
C THR A 464 9.13 15.68 -14.18
N VAL A 465 8.86 15.01 -15.31
CA VAL A 465 8.42 13.61 -15.31
C VAL A 465 9.64 12.71 -15.42
N TYR A 466 9.92 11.96 -14.36
CA TYR A 466 10.93 10.92 -14.32
C TYR A 466 10.28 9.60 -14.74
N LYS A 467 10.91 8.89 -15.67
CA LYS A 467 10.49 7.54 -16.04
C LYS A 467 11.27 6.55 -15.19
N PHE A 468 10.56 5.53 -14.71
CA PHE A 468 11.10 4.43 -13.91
C PHE A 468 10.92 3.16 -14.69
N SER A 469 11.99 2.38 -14.74
CA SER A 469 12.11 1.18 -15.52
C SER A 469 12.04 -0.08 -14.65
N LEU A 470 12.13 -1.25 -15.29
CA LEU A 470 12.40 -2.53 -14.64
C LEU A 470 13.60 -2.45 -13.67
N PHE A 471 14.65 -1.72 -14.05
CA PHE A 471 15.87 -1.61 -13.25
C PHE A 471 15.60 -0.85 -11.96
N ASP A 472 14.82 0.23 -12.01
CA ASP A 472 14.48 1.02 -10.82
C ASP A 472 13.68 0.17 -9.82
N GLY A 473 12.67 -0.57 -10.27
CA GLY A 473 11.88 -1.42 -9.39
C GLY A 473 12.68 -2.60 -8.80
N ALA A 474 13.56 -3.21 -9.59
CA ALA A 474 14.42 -4.29 -9.11
C ALA A 474 15.52 -3.78 -8.16
N THR A 475 16.11 -2.62 -8.44
CA THR A 475 17.07 -1.98 -7.53
C THR A 475 16.42 -1.45 -6.25
N ALA A 476 15.14 -1.08 -6.29
CA ALA A 476 14.37 -0.80 -5.09
C ALA A 476 14.24 -2.00 -4.17
N SER A 477 14.11 -3.22 -4.73
CA SER A 477 14.17 -4.46 -3.93
C SER A 477 15.54 -4.74 -3.31
N MET A 478 16.56 -3.96 -3.67
CA MET A 478 17.91 -3.97 -3.11
C MET A 478 18.24 -2.66 -2.36
N GLY A 479 17.25 -1.80 -2.06
CA GLY A 479 17.43 -0.60 -1.24
C GLY A 479 17.76 0.69 -1.99
N TRP A 480 17.25 0.86 -3.22
CA TRP A 480 17.46 1.98 -4.17
C TRP A 480 17.91 3.34 -3.62
N ASP A 481 17.23 3.92 -2.62
CA ASP A 481 17.57 5.24 -2.06
C ASP A 481 18.87 5.25 -1.24
N LEU A 482 19.24 4.10 -0.70
CA LEU A 482 20.39 3.88 0.17
C LEU A 482 21.54 3.14 -0.53
N THR A 483 21.23 2.47 -1.64
CA THR A 483 22.14 1.56 -2.34
C THR A 483 22.42 1.95 -3.78
N SER A 484 21.68 2.90 -4.37
CA SER A 484 22.01 3.34 -5.72
C SER A 484 23.26 4.20 -5.74
N LEU A 485 24.24 3.75 -6.51
CA LEU A 485 25.41 4.53 -6.90
C LEU A 485 25.04 5.64 -7.91
N GLY A 486 23.95 5.49 -8.63
CA GLY A 486 23.50 6.47 -9.59
C GLY A 486 22.74 5.82 -10.74
N PHE A 487 22.19 6.67 -11.60
CA PHE A 487 21.31 6.26 -12.69
C PHE A 487 21.91 6.54 -14.08
N GLU A 488 23.15 7.05 -14.12
CA GLU A 488 23.85 7.52 -15.33
C GLU A 488 25.19 6.81 -15.53
N MET A 489 25.23 5.48 -15.36
CA MET A 489 26.43 4.71 -15.68
C MET A 489 26.84 4.90 -17.16
N PRO A 490 28.15 5.01 -17.48
CA PRO A 490 29.33 4.84 -16.62
C PRO A 490 29.87 6.15 -16.01
N LYS A 491 29.09 7.24 -15.98
CA LYS A 491 29.55 8.53 -15.48
C LYS A 491 29.61 8.54 -13.95
N LEU A 492 30.77 8.93 -13.41
CA LEU A 492 30.99 9.17 -11.98
C LEU A 492 31.10 10.68 -11.75
N GLU A 493 30.13 11.29 -11.04
CA GLU A 493 30.10 12.74 -10.86
C GLU A 493 30.10 13.16 -9.37
N GLY A 494 30.94 14.14 -9.03
CA GLY A 494 30.85 14.96 -7.81
C GLY A 494 30.56 14.23 -6.50
N ALA A 495 29.30 14.30 -6.03
CA ALA A 495 28.84 13.69 -4.79
C ALA A 495 29.04 12.15 -4.74
N PHE A 496 29.15 11.53 -5.90
CA PHE A 496 29.36 10.10 -6.06
C PHE A 496 30.69 9.60 -5.52
N TYR A 497 31.80 10.30 -5.82
CA TYR A 497 33.11 9.96 -5.27
C TYR A 497 33.13 10.03 -3.73
N ARG A 498 32.35 10.94 -3.16
CA ARG A 498 32.18 11.04 -1.70
C ARG A 498 31.37 9.87 -1.13
N GLN A 499 30.34 9.40 -1.83
CA GLN A 499 29.59 8.20 -1.44
C GLN A 499 30.47 6.95 -1.56
N ILE A 500 31.20 6.76 -2.65
CA ILE A 500 32.17 5.67 -2.80
C ILE A 500 33.24 5.70 -1.70
N ALA A 501 33.84 6.86 -1.44
CA ALA A 501 34.84 7.00 -0.38
C ALA A 501 34.26 6.71 1.01
N ALA A 502 32.99 7.01 1.24
CA ALA A 502 32.28 6.64 2.47
C ALA A 502 31.99 5.13 2.53
N LEU A 503 31.68 4.50 1.38
CA LEU A 503 31.49 3.05 1.25
C LEU A 503 32.78 2.30 1.53
N ALA A 504 33.94 2.82 1.11
CA ALA A 504 35.25 2.20 1.33
C ALA A 504 35.56 1.89 2.80
N LYS A 505 34.89 2.54 3.76
CA LYS A 505 35.05 2.26 5.20
C LYS A 505 34.52 0.87 5.62
N ARG A 506 33.75 0.18 4.77
CA ARG A 506 33.28 -1.19 4.98
C ARG A 506 33.36 -1.97 3.66
N PRO A 507 33.60 -3.29 3.68
CA PRO A 507 33.51 -4.09 2.46
C PRO A 507 32.13 -3.95 1.80
N ALA A 508 32.11 -3.57 0.52
CA ALA A 508 30.89 -3.37 -0.25
C ALA A 508 30.99 -4.11 -1.58
N ALA A 509 29.84 -4.50 -2.14
CA ALA A 509 29.77 -5.07 -3.48
C ALA A 509 28.85 -4.22 -4.36
N ALA A 510 29.32 -3.89 -5.55
CA ALA A 510 28.56 -3.17 -6.56
C ALA A 510 27.96 -4.15 -7.57
N VAL A 511 26.64 -4.07 -7.75
CA VAL A 511 25.88 -4.79 -8.78
C VAL A 511 25.66 -3.83 -9.95
N LEU A 512 26.36 -4.08 -11.04
CA LEU A 512 26.25 -3.30 -12.27
C LEU A 512 25.23 -3.98 -13.19
N LEU A 513 24.20 -3.24 -13.61
CA LEU A 513 23.15 -3.74 -14.51
C LEU A 513 23.19 -2.97 -15.83
N CYS A 514 23.36 -3.69 -16.95
CA CYS A 514 23.60 -3.08 -18.26
C CYS A 514 22.85 -3.78 -19.37
N VAL A 515 22.51 -3.04 -20.43
CA VAL A 515 21.92 -3.62 -21.64
C VAL A 515 22.98 -4.32 -22.48
N THR A 516 24.23 -3.88 -22.40
CA THR A 516 25.36 -4.48 -23.12
C THR A 516 26.49 -4.83 -22.15
N GLU A 517 27.26 -5.87 -22.46
CA GLU A 517 28.44 -6.22 -21.65
C GLU A 517 29.47 -5.08 -21.62
N ALA A 518 29.69 -4.43 -22.77
CA ALA A 518 30.67 -3.35 -22.90
C ALA A 518 30.40 -2.20 -21.93
N GLU A 519 29.12 -1.81 -21.78
CA GLU A 519 28.69 -0.79 -20.83
C GLU A 519 29.00 -1.18 -19.37
N CYS A 520 28.79 -2.45 -19.01
CA CYS A 520 29.13 -2.99 -17.69
C CYS A 520 30.63 -3.02 -17.43
N ARG A 521 31.42 -3.42 -18.43
CA ARG A 521 32.88 -3.45 -18.35
C ARG A 521 33.45 -2.04 -18.22
N GLU A 522 32.90 -1.07 -18.95
CA GLU A 522 33.28 0.33 -18.81
C GLU A 522 32.95 0.85 -17.41
N GLY A 523 31.76 0.58 -16.89
CA GLY A 523 31.40 0.92 -15.50
C GLY A 523 32.38 0.32 -14.49
N ALA A 524 32.64 -0.99 -14.56
CA ALA A 524 33.58 -1.67 -13.67
C ALA A 524 34.99 -1.06 -13.75
N LEU A 525 35.46 -0.75 -14.96
CA LEU A 525 36.74 -0.07 -15.19
C LEU A 525 36.75 1.32 -14.51
N ARG A 526 35.69 2.12 -14.65
CA ARG A 526 35.59 3.45 -14.01
C ARG A 526 35.69 3.36 -12.50
N VAL A 527 35.05 2.38 -11.86
CA VAL A 527 35.19 2.17 -10.41
C VAL A 527 36.60 1.70 -10.07
N SER A 528 37.23 0.85 -10.89
CA SER A 528 38.61 0.38 -10.64
C SER A 528 39.67 1.49 -10.75
N LEU A 529 39.38 2.56 -11.48
CA LEU A 529 40.24 3.74 -11.59
C LEU A 529 40.18 4.63 -10.35
N GLU A 530 39.22 4.42 -9.44
CA GLU A 530 39.15 5.16 -8.17
C GLU A 530 40.34 4.79 -7.27
N PRO A 531 41.28 5.72 -7.01
CA PRO A 531 42.54 5.39 -6.34
C PRO A 531 42.36 4.86 -4.91
N SER A 532 41.26 5.21 -4.25
CA SER A 532 40.94 4.80 -2.89
C SER A 532 40.43 3.36 -2.77
N LEU A 533 40.19 2.67 -3.89
CA LEU A 533 39.61 1.34 -3.92
C LEU A 533 40.55 0.26 -4.48
N ILE A 534 40.32 -0.96 -4.01
CA ILE A 534 40.69 -2.21 -4.66
C ILE A 534 39.39 -2.83 -5.15
N VAL A 535 39.31 -3.04 -6.46
CA VAL A 535 38.12 -3.59 -7.11
C VAL A 535 38.46 -4.97 -7.64
N SER A 536 37.64 -5.96 -7.30
CA SER A 536 37.77 -7.32 -7.82
C SER A 536 36.45 -7.78 -8.39
N GLU A 537 36.47 -8.27 -9.64
CA GLU A 537 35.29 -8.88 -10.25
C GLU A 537 35.01 -10.23 -9.59
N ARG A 538 33.78 -10.42 -9.11
CA ARG A 538 33.34 -11.66 -8.46
C ARG A 538 32.49 -12.52 -9.38
N LEU A 539 31.66 -11.89 -10.21
CA LEU A 539 30.78 -12.58 -11.13
C LEU A 539 30.47 -11.69 -12.33
N ALA A 540 30.53 -12.27 -13.53
CA ALA A 540 29.94 -11.70 -14.74
C ALA A 540 28.97 -12.73 -15.31
N THR A 541 27.73 -12.33 -15.53
CA THR A 541 26.68 -13.21 -16.06
C THR A 541 25.65 -12.42 -16.87
N ARG A 542 24.74 -13.14 -17.51
CA ARG A 542 23.58 -12.57 -18.21
C ARG A 542 22.29 -13.10 -17.60
N ILE A 543 21.33 -12.20 -17.44
CA ILE A 543 19.98 -12.52 -17.01
C ILE A 543 19.11 -12.61 -18.26
N GLU A 544 18.63 -13.81 -18.53
CA GLU A 544 17.70 -14.09 -19.62
C GLU A 544 16.34 -14.43 -19.01
N ILE A 545 15.35 -13.58 -19.28
CA ILE A 545 13.96 -13.80 -18.92
C ILE A 545 13.15 -13.61 -20.21
N PRO A 546 12.26 -14.54 -20.58
CA PRO A 546 11.37 -14.36 -21.72
C PRO A 546 10.72 -12.98 -21.69
N ASP A 547 10.59 -12.36 -22.86
CA ASP A 547 10.01 -11.01 -23.06
C ASP A 547 10.86 -9.83 -22.55
N LEU A 548 11.92 -10.04 -21.78
CA LEU A 548 12.86 -8.99 -21.40
C LEU A 548 14.09 -8.95 -22.35
N PRO A 549 14.70 -7.78 -22.57
CA PRO A 549 16.02 -7.74 -23.18
C PRO A 549 17.02 -8.55 -22.35
N ILE A 550 18.02 -9.13 -23.00
CA ILE A 550 19.14 -9.78 -22.28
C ILE A 550 19.84 -8.70 -21.48
N ILE A 551 19.93 -8.89 -20.17
CA ILE A 551 20.60 -7.94 -19.27
C ILE A 551 21.92 -8.54 -18.83
N HIS A 552 22.98 -7.76 -18.96
CA HIS A 552 24.29 -8.12 -18.43
C HIS A 552 24.40 -7.66 -16.98
N LEU A 553 24.97 -8.51 -16.14
CA LEU A 553 25.18 -8.25 -14.73
C LEU A 553 26.65 -8.53 -14.40
N ILE A 554 27.33 -7.53 -13.83
CA ILE A 554 28.67 -7.69 -13.27
C ILE A 554 28.60 -7.33 -11.78
N ILE A 555 29.16 -8.19 -10.94
CA ILE A 555 29.33 -7.95 -9.51
C ILE A 555 30.81 -7.72 -9.25
N ILE A 556 31.12 -6.56 -8.71
CA ILE A 556 32.46 -6.20 -8.25
C ILE A 556 32.45 -6.07 -6.73
N GLU A 557 33.44 -6.63 -6.06
CA GLU A 557 33.72 -6.32 -4.67
C GLU A 557 34.68 -5.13 -4.60
N MET A 558 34.37 -4.20 -3.70
CA MET A 558 35.11 -2.99 -3.44
C MET A 558 35.63 -3.01 -2.01
N ALA A 559 36.95 -2.87 -1.86
CA ALA A 559 37.61 -2.73 -0.56
C ALA A 559 38.45 -1.45 -0.54
N SER A 560 38.60 -0.80 0.63
CA SER A 560 39.52 0.33 0.76
C SER A 560 40.95 -0.11 0.49
N ARG A 561 41.66 0.66 -0.32
CA ARG A 561 43.12 0.51 -0.42
C ARG A 561 43.76 0.93 0.92
N PRO A 562 44.69 0.14 1.49
CA PRO A 562 45.41 0.54 2.68
C PRO A 562 46.11 1.89 2.44
N LYS A 563 45.99 2.83 3.38
CA LYS A 563 46.79 4.06 3.33
C LYS A 563 48.26 3.67 3.50
N ALA A 564 49.11 4.08 2.56
CA ALA A 564 50.56 3.87 2.66
C ALA A 564 51.05 4.44 4.00
N GLY A 565 51.62 3.57 4.85
CA GLY A 565 52.14 3.94 6.18
C GLY A 565 51.22 3.65 7.38
N ALA A 566 50.02 3.10 7.19
CA ALA A 566 49.25 2.55 8.30
C ALA A 566 49.86 1.20 8.73
N THR A 567 50.51 1.15 9.88
CA THR A 567 50.96 -0.09 10.50
C THR A 567 49.75 -0.98 10.79
N PRO A 568 49.80 -2.30 10.49
CA PRO A 568 48.75 -3.21 10.89
C PRO A 568 48.67 -3.22 12.42
N GLY A 569 47.50 -2.83 12.95
CA GLY A 569 47.19 -2.78 14.37
C GLY A 569 46.44 -4.01 14.84
#